data_AF-A0A6F8UTS7-F1
#
_entry.id   AF-A0A6F8UTS7-F1
#
_cell.length_a   1.000
_cell.length_b   1.000
_cell.length_c   1.000
_cell.angle_alpha   90.00
_cell.angle_beta   90.00
_cell.angle_gamma   90.00
#
_symmetry.space_group_name_H-M   'P 1'
#
loop_
_entity.id
_entity.type
_entity.pdbx_description
1 polymer ?
#
loop_
_entity_poly.entity_id
_entity_poly.type
_entity_poly.pdbx_seq_one_letter_code
_entity_poly.pdbx_strand_id
1 'polypeptide(L)'
;MPKGYDFWHAAATRVINEWLARGRGLEIVRLKPDEFLSWPDAQGLPNTAASRLKYVEERASGAQGTSPNGTPEGQPNLPPSVH
;
A
#
# COMPACT_ATOMS: atom_id res chain seq x y z
N MET A 1 -16.01 12.08 -19.81
CA MET A 1 -15.93 10.86 -18.96
C MET A 1 -14.48 10.68 -18.55
N PRO A 2 -14.16 10.34 -17.28
CA PRO A 2 -12.77 10.08 -16.93
C PRO A 2 -12.33 8.89 -17.79
N LYS A 3 -11.20 9.04 -18.50
CA LYS A 3 -10.67 7.98 -19.36
C LYS A 3 -10.57 6.72 -18.48
N GLY A 4 -11.30 5.66 -18.88
CA GLY A 4 -11.57 4.51 -18.02
C GLY A 4 -10.33 3.75 -17.59
N TYR A 5 -10.55 2.65 -16.87
CA TYR A 5 -9.49 1.77 -16.36
C TYR A 5 -8.47 1.38 -17.44
N ASP A 6 -8.91 1.10 -18.67
CA ASP A 6 -8.03 0.71 -19.78
C ASP A 6 -7.00 1.78 -20.15
N PHE A 7 -7.40 3.05 -20.12
CA PHE A 7 -6.48 4.15 -20.41
C PHE A 7 -5.44 4.31 -19.31
N TRP A 8 -5.87 4.22 -18.05
CA TRP A 8 -4.95 4.24 -16.91
C TRP A 8 -3.98 3.05 -16.98
N HIS A 9 -4.50 1.85 -17.25
CA HIS A 9 -3.71 0.63 -17.33
C HIS A 9 -2.65 0.72 -18.44
N ALA A 10 -3.03 1.13 -19.64
CA ALA A 10 -2.10 1.32 -20.75
C ALA A 10 -1.00 2.34 -20.43
N ALA A 11 -1.37 3.47 -19.78
CA ALA A 11 -0.39 4.47 -19.35
C ALA A 11 0.55 3.92 -18.27
N ALA A 12 0.04 3.17 -17.29
CA ALA A 12 0.83 2.54 -16.23
C ALA A 12 1.81 1.51 -16.80
N THR A 13 1.36 0.61 -17.68
CA THR A 13 2.20 -0.40 -18.34
C THR A 13 3.33 0.26 -19.13
N ARG A 14 3.06 1.35 -19.84
CA ARG A 14 4.09 2.10 -20.57
C ARG A 14 5.19 2.60 -19.64
N VAL A 15 4.82 3.27 -18.54
CA VAL A 15 5.77 3.80 -17.56
C VAL A 15 6.60 2.67 -16.94
N ILE A 16 5.96 1.56 -16.57
CA ILE A 16 6.64 0.37 -16.05
C ILE A 16 7.73 -0.11 -17.02
N ASN A 17 7.37 -0.30 -18.30
CA ASN A 17 8.32 -0.78 -19.31
C ASN A 17 9.47 0.20 -19.54
N GLU A 18 9.19 1.51 -19.57
CA GLU A 18 10.23 2.55 -19.71
C GLU A 18 11.23 2.54 -18.55
N TRP A 19 10.78 2.27 -17.33
CA TRP A 19 11.64 2.20 -16.15
C TRP A 19 12.44 0.90 -16.08
N LEU A 20 11.82 -0.24 -16.42
CA LEU A 20 12.51 -1.52 -16.52
C LEU A 20 13.61 -1.48 -17.59
N ALA A 21 13.36 -0.85 -18.74
CA ALA A 21 14.35 -0.67 -19.81
C ALA A 21 15.57 0.16 -19.36
N ARG A 22 15.41 1.00 -18.33
CA ARG A 22 16.50 1.79 -17.71
C ARG A 22 17.20 1.05 -16.57
N GLY A 23 16.87 -0.22 -16.32
CA GLY A 23 17.43 -1.04 -15.25
C GLY A 23 17.01 -0.58 -13.84
N ARG A 24 15.89 0.14 -13.71
CA ARG A 24 15.37 0.59 -12.41
C ARG A 24 14.41 -0.43 -11.83
N GLY A 25 14.51 -0.66 -10.52
CA GLY A 25 13.52 -1.42 -9.76
C GLY A 25 12.20 -0.65 -9.66
N LEU A 26 11.09 -1.39 -9.62
CA LEU A 26 9.74 -0.86 -9.49
C LEU A 26 9.06 -1.48 -8.28
N GLU A 27 8.37 -0.64 -7.51
CA GLU A 27 7.51 -1.06 -6.42
C GLU A 27 6.08 -0.58 -6.67
N ILE A 28 5.12 -1.50 -6.59
CA ILE A 28 3.70 -1.18 -6.75
C ILE A 28 3.07 -1.18 -5.35
N VAL A 29 2.72 0.01 -4.87
CA VAL A 29 2.08 0.19 -3.56
C VAL A 29 0.57 0.12 -3.73
N ARG A 30 -0.07 -0.84 -3.06
CA ARG A 30 -1.54 -0.92 -2.96
C ARG A 30 -2.03 0.02 -1.86
N LEU A 31 -2.94 0.91 -2.21
CA LEU A 31 -3.55 1.85 -1.29
C LEU A 31 -5.01 1.50 -1.06
N LYS A 32 -5.47 1.63 0.19
CA LYS A 32 -6.90 1.64 0.50
C LYS A 32 -7.41 3.07 0.36
N PRO A 33 -8.47 3.32 -0.43
CA PRO A 33 -8.99 4.67 -0.66
C PRO A 33 -9.36 5.40 0.64
N ASP A 34 -10.02 4.74 1.58
CA ASP A 34 -10.40 5.35 2.85
C ASP A 34 -9.19 5.78 3.68
N GLU A 35 -8.19 4.90 3.84
CA GLU A 35 -6.94 5.22 4.56
C GLU A 35 -6.21 6.41 3.89
N PHE A 36 -6.20 6.43 2.55
CA PHE A 36 -5.61 7.53 1.79
C PHE A 36 -6.38 8.83 1.97
N LEU A 37 -7.71 8.81 2.04
CA LEU A 37 -8.52 10.03 2.17
C LEU A 37 -8.51 10.58 3.59
N SER A 38 -8.36 9.73 4.61
CA SER A 38 -8.25 10.15 6.01
C SER A 38 -6.88 10.71 6.38
N TRP A 39 -5.80 10.28 5.72
CA TRP A 39 -4.44 10.77 5.99
C TRP A 39 -4.25 12.29 5.76
N PRO A 40 -4.63 12.88 4.59
CA PRO A 40 -4.44 14.31 4.36
C PRO A 40 -5.34 15.14 5.26
N ASP A 41 -6.54 14.66 5.58
CA ASP A 41 -7.45 15.31 6.54
C ASP A 41 -6.81 15.40 7.94
N ALA A 42 -6.26 14.29 8.44
CA ALA A 42 -5.56 14.22 9.72
C ALA A 42 -4.30 15.13 9.78
N GLN A 43 -3.70 15.44 8.63
CA GLN A 43 -2.52 16.31 8.51
C GLN A 43 -2.87 17.77 8.18
N GLY A 44 -4.16 18.10 8.01
CA GLY A 44 -4.60 19.42 7.55
C GLY A 44 -4.13 19.78 6.14
N LEU A 45 -3.89 18.78 5.29
CA LEU A 45 -3.38 18.94 3.92
C LEU A 45 -4.51 18.85 2.88
N PRO A 46 -4.48 19.68 1.82
CA PRO A 46 -5.40 19.53 0.71
C PRO A 46 -5.03 18.31 -0.14
N ASN A 47 -6.04 17.60 -0.65
CA ASN A 47 -5.88 16.42 -1.51
C ASN A 47 -5.37 16.82 -2.92
N THR A 48 -4.05 17.02 -3.01
CA THR A 48 -3.30 17.42 -4.21
C THR A 48 -2.36 16.31 -4.68
N ALA A 49 -1.85 16.40 -5.91
CA ALA A 49 -0.85 15.46 -6.44
C ALA A 49 0.40 15.36 -5.54
N ALA A 50 0.86 16.48 -4.97
CA ALA A 50 1.99 16.51 -4.04
C ALA A 50 1.69 15.75 -2.74
N SER A 51 0.51 15.97 -2.13
CA SER A 51 0.12 15.23 -0.92
C SER A 51 -0.06 13.73 -1.17
N ARG A 52 -0.53 13.33 -2.36
CA ARG A 52 -0.64 11.93 -2.79
C ARG A 52 0.72 11.27 -2.90
N LEU A 53 1.68 11.94 -3.52
CA LEU A 53 3.05 11.45 -3.65
C LEU A 53 3.67 11.23 -2.26
N LYS A 54 3.55 12.23 -1.38
CA LYS A 54 4.06 12.15 -0.01
C LYS A 54 3.47 10.97 0.76
N TYR A 55 2.16 10.74 0.66
CA TYR A 55 1.53 9.57 1.30
C TYR A 55 2.09 8.23 0.79
N VAL A 56 2.28 8.10 -0.53
CA VAL A 56 2.85 6.90 -1.14
C VAL A 56 4.29 6.67 -0.67
N GLU A 57 5.09 7.73 -0.62
CA GLU A 57 6.47 7.68 -0.15
C GLU A 57 6.56 7.27 1.33
N GLU A 58 5.67 7.80 2.18
CA GLU A 58 5.57 7.41 3.59
C GLU A 58 5.17 5.94 3.76
N ARG A 59 4.21 5.44 2.95
CA ARG A 59 3.78 4.04 3.00
C ARG A 59 4.86 3.08 2.47
N ALA A 60 5.58 3.46 1.41
CA ALA A 60 6.69 2.67 0.89
C ALA A 60 7.86 2.63 1.89
N SER A 61 8.18 3.75 2.53
CA SER A 61 9.23 3.84 3.55
C SER A 61 8.88 3.07 4.83
N GLY A 62 7.59 2.96 5.17
CA GLY A 62 7.07 2.23 6.32
C GLY A 62 6.83 0.74 6.10
N ALA A 63 6.98 0.21 4.88
CA ALA A 63 6.64 -1.19 4.54
C ALA A 63 7.56 -2.26 5.17
N GLN A 64 8.56 -1.88 5.99
CA GLN A 64 9.31 -2.82 6.86
C GLN A 64 8.75 -2.94 8.28
N GLY A 65 7.70 -2.20 8.65
CA GLY A 65 7.15 -2.24 10.00
C GLY A 65 5.63 -2.37 10.00
N THR A 66 5.14 -3.43 10.63
CA THR A 66 3.74 -3.64 11.05
C THR A 66 2.81 -4.27 10.01
N SER A 67 2.86 -5.61 9.91
CA SER A 67 1.62 -6.39 9.92
C SER A 67 1.19 -6.58 11.37
N PRO A 68 0.00 -6.09 11.79
CA PRO A 68 -0.64 -6.61 12.98
C PRO A 68 -1.99 -7.21 12.57
N ASN A 69 -1.98 -8.33 11.84
CA ASN A 69 -3.11 -9.27 11.95
C ASN A 69 -2.76 -10.65 11.42
N GLY A 70 -2.12 -11.42 12.30
CA GLY A 70 -2.11 -12.87 12.23
C GLY A 70 -2.25 -13.33 13.66
N THR A 71 -3.45 -13.26 14.21
CA THR A 71 -3.79 -14.01 15.43
C THR A 71 -3.64 -15.49 15.07
N PRO A 72 -2.72 -16.27 15.66
CA PRO A 72 -2.85 -17.71 15.62
C PRO A 72 -3.95 -18.07 16.63
N GLU A 73 -5.21 -17.99 16.20
CA GLU A 73 -6.27 -18.72 16.88
C GLU A 73 -6.00 -20.22 16.70
N GLY A 74 -5.90 -20.94 17.82
CA GLY A 74 -5.99 -22.40 17.83
C GLY A 74 -4.75 -23.14 18.33
N GLN A 75 -4.29 -22.86 19.56
CA GLN A 75 -3.62 -23.91 20.36
C GLN A 75 -4.66 -24.48 21.33
N PRO A 76 -5.07 -25.76 21.21
CA PRO A 76 -5.91 -26.39 22.21
C PRO A 76 -5.10 -26.55 23.51
N ASN A 77 -5.64 -25.96 24.57
CA ASN A 77 -5.16 -26.08 25.94
C ASN A 77 -5.25 -27.55 26.38
N LEU A 78 -4.12 -28.25 26.44
CA LEU A 78 -4.04 -29.59 27.03
C LEU A 78 -3.92 -29.45 28.55
N PRO A 79 -4.71 -30.18 29.36
CA PRO A 79 -4.59 -30.13 30.81
C PRO A 79 -3.25 -30.73 31.27
N PRO A 80 -2.72 -30.31 32.45
CA PRO A 80 -1.46 -30.82 32.95
C PRO A 80 -1.57 -32.33 33.24
N SER A 81 -0.64 -33.11 32.68
CA SER A 81 -0.50 -34.53 33.00
C SER A 81 -0.03 -34.68 34.45
N VAL A 82 -0.84 -35.37 35.23
CA VAL A 82 -0.50 -35.85 36.57
C VAL A 82 0.49 -37.01 36.46
N HIS A 83 1.62 -36.89 37.14
CA HIS A 83 2.50 -38.01 37.50
C HIS A 83 2.79 -37.94 39.00
#